data_AF-A0AAD3NL03-F1
#
_entry.id   AF-A0AAD3NL03-F1
#
_cell.length_a   1.000
_cell.length_b   1.000
_cell.length_c   1.000
_cell.angle_alpha   90.00
_cell.angle_beta   90.00
_cell.angle_gamma   90.00
#
_symmetry.space_group_name_H-M   'P 1'
#
loop_
_entity.id
_entity.type
_entity.pdbx_description
1 polymer ?
#
loop_
_entity_poly.entity_id
_entity_poly.type
_entity_poly.pdbx_seq_one_letter_code
_entity_poly.pdbx_strand_id
1 'polypeptide(L)'
;MALSMETQLQSIFEDVVKTEMIEEAFAGMFMDTPEDERTKLISCLGAFRQYWGTLPQESHEQCVQWIVRFIHSQHSAKRISFLYDCLAMAVETSLLPPRMVSLEGVDYKGVRDLLKAVLDKIQTIPTTVSSAIVQQLLAAREVVEYILDRNACLLPAYFAITEIRKLYPEGQLSHWLLGSLISDFVDSFRPTARINSICGRCSLLPVVNNSGAICNSWKLDPTTLRFPLRGMLPFDKDLFEPQTGLLRYVLEQPYSREMVCNMLGLNKQFVLFSYSSVHVNLVLFFVSFLFHFSSSPHLFLP
;
A
#
# COMPACT_ATOMS: atom_id res chain seq x y z
N MET A 1 -32.50 -29.46 19.34
CA MET A 1 -31.19 -29.32 18.69
C MET A 1 -31.11 -27.91 18.15
N ALA A 2 -30.23 -27.07 18.70
CA ALA A 2 -29.99 -25.75 18.12
C ALA A 2 -29.40 -25.95 16.72
N LEU A 3 -30.08 -25.45 15.68
CA LEU A 3 -29.50 -25.39 14.35
C LEU A 3 -28.20 -24.58 14.44
N SER A 4 -27.14 -25.02 13.75
CA SER A 4 -25.93 -24.20 13.69
C SER A 4 -26.28 -22.87 13.03
N MET A 5 -25.63 -21.79 13.46
CA MET A 5 -25.82 -20.43 12.93
C MET A 5 -25.82 -20.42 11.38
N GLU A 6 -24.94 -21.22 10.78
CA GLU A 6 -24.81 -21.37 9.32
C GLU A 6 -26.06 -22.00 8.68
N THR A 7 -26.69 -22.98 9.32
CA THR A 7 -27.90 -23.62 8.77
C THR A 7 -29.10 -22.68 8.78
N GLN A 8 -29.20 -21.80 9.79
CA GLN A 8 -30.25 -20.79 9.86
C GLN A 8 -30.03 -19.69 8.82
N LEU A 9 -28.79 -19.21 8.67
CA LEU A 9 -28.44 -18.25 7.61
C LEU A 9 -28.69 -18.82 6.23
N GLN A 10 -28.34 -20.10 6.00
CA GLN A 10 -28.60 -20.78 4.76
C GLN A 10 -30.10 -20.82 4.41
N SER A 11 -30.96 -21.17 5.36
CA SER A 11 -32.41 -21.16 5.13
C SER A 11 -32.92 -19.78 4.75
N ILE A 12 -32.48 -18.73 5.46
CA ILE A 12 -32.94 -17.35 5.22
C ILE A 12 -32.53 -16.90 3.81
N PHE A 13 -31.26 -17.07 3.43
CA PHE A 13 -30.76 -16.61 2.15
C PHE A 13 -31.23 -17.48 0.97
N GLU A 14 -31.46 -18.78 1.17
CA GLU A 14 -32.11 -19.62 0.15
C GLU A 14 -33.54 -19.16 -0.13
N ASP A 15 -34.30 -18.77 0.90
CA ASP A 15 -35.66 -18.27 0.71
C ASP A 15 -35.66 -16.90 0.01
N VAL A 16 -34.73 -16.01 0.33
CA VAL A 16 -34.53 -14.75 -0.40
C VAL A 16 -34.24 -15.00 -1.89
N VAL A 17 -33.34 -15.95 -2.20
CA VAL A 17 -33.02 -16.30 -3.60
C VAL A 17 -34.20 -16.95 -4.31
N LYS A 18 -35.01 -17.77 -3.63
CA LYS A 18 -36.22 -18.37 -4.21
C LYS A 18 -37.27 -17.31 -4.54
N THR A 19 -37.51 -16.35 -3.64
CA THR A 19 -38.44 -15.25 -3.88
C THR A 19 -38.02 -14.45 -5.11
N GLU A 20 -36.72 -14.14 -5.24
CA GLU A 20 -36.20 -13.43 -6.41
C GLU A 20 -36.42 -14.22 -7.72
N MET A 21 -36.22 -15.54 -7.72
CA MET A 21 -36.47 -16.35 -8.92
C MET A 21 -37.94 -16.36 -9.35
N ILE A 22 -38.86 -16.36 -8.38
CA ILE A 22 -40.30 -16.34 -8.67
C ILE A 22 -40.66 -14.98 -9.27
N GLU A 23 -40.20 -13.89 -8.67
CA GLU A 23 -40.47 -12.55 -9.20
C GLU A 23 -39.84 -12.33 -10.57
N GLU A 24 -38.63 -12.83 -10.83
CA GLU A 24 -38.03 -12.77 -12.18
C GLU A 24 -38.87 -13.55 -13.20
N ALA A 25 -39.41 -14.72 -12.81
CA ALA A 25 -40.29 -15.51 -13.68
C ALA A 25 -41.63 -14.81 -13.98
N PHE A 26 -42.06 -13.88 -13.11
CA PHE A 26 -43.32 -13.17 -13.21
C PHE A 26 -43.15 -11.64 -13.25
N ALA A 27 -42.03 -11.13 -13.78
CA ALA A 27 -41.71 -9.69 -13.77
C ALA A 27 -42.80 -8.81 -14.42
N GLY A 28 -43.54 -9.33 -15.40
CA GLY A 28 -44.65 -8.61 -16.04
C GLY A 28 -45.94 -8.48 -15.20
N MET A 29 -45.99 -9.05 -14.00
CA MET A 29 -47.15 -8.98 -13.09
C MET A 29 -47.04 -7.87 -12.04
N PHE A 30 -45.84 -7.37 -11.76
CA PHE A 30 -45.58 -6.31 -10.79
C PHE A 30 -45.10 -5.07 -11.55
N MET A 31 -45.67 -3.91 -11.25
CA MET A 31 -45.22 -2.64 -11.86
C MET A 31 -43.90 -2.24 -11.20
N ASP A 32 -42.80 -2.25 -11.93
CA ASP A 32 -41.48 -1.84 -11.42
C ASP A 32 -41.41 -0.31 -11.31
N THR A 33 -41.81 0.24 -10.16
CA THR A 33 -41.38 1.59 -9.75
C THR A 33 -40.13 1.48 -8.85
N PRO A 34 -39.21 2.45 -8.87
CA PRO A 34 -37.98 2.39 -8.06
C PRO A 34 -38.26 2.36 -6.54
N GLU A 35 -39.43 2.84 -6.10
CA GLU A 35 -39.86 2.74 -4.70
C GLU A 35 -40.28 1.30 -4.32
N ASP A 36 -40.82 0.54 -5.28
CA ASP A 36 -41.19 -0.86 -5.10
C ASP A 36 -39.93 -1.74 -4.99
N GLU A 37 -38.87 -1.45 -5.76
CA GLU A 37 -37.58 -2.15 -5.65
C GLU A 37 -36.92 -1.96 -4.27
N ARG A 38 -36.93 -0.72 -3.75
CA ARG A 38 -36.40 -0.44 -2.40
C ARG A 38 -37.20 -1.19 -1.32
N THR A 39 -38.53 -1.18 -1.44
CA THR A 39 -39.43 -1.84 -0.50
C THR A 39 -39.27 -3.37 -0.53
N LYS A 40 -39.07 -3.94 -1.73
CA LYS A 40 -38.74 -5.35 -1.94
C LYS A 40 -37.45 -5.74 -1.22
N LEU A 41 -36.36 -5.00 -1.43
CA LEU A 41 -35.07 -5.28 -0.77
C LEU A 41 -35.21 -5.26 0.76
N ILE A 42 -35.95 -4.27 1.31
CA ILE A 42 -36.21 -4.17 2.75
C ILE A 42 -37.05 -5.36 3.25
N SER A 43 -38.04 -5.80 2.47
CA SER A 43 -38.89 -6.96 2.79
C SER A 43 -38.08 -8.26 2.83
N CYS A 44 -37.23 -8.49 1.82
CA CYS A 44 -36.33 -9.65 1.76
C CYS A 44 -35.38 -9.71 2.96
N LEU A 45 -34.92 -8.54 3.44
CA LEU A 45 -34.07 -8.42 4.62
C LEU A 45 -34.84 -8.53 5.94
N GLY A 46 -36.17 -8.62 5.94
CA GLY A 46 -36.99 -8.67 7.15
C GLY A 46 -36.67 -9.87 8.05
N ALA A 47 -36.56 -11.06 7.46
CA ALA A 47 -36.19 -12.29 8.18
C ALA A 47 -34.75 -12.22 8.71
N PHE A 48 -33.84 -11.69 7.90
CA PHE A 48 -32.45 -11.47 8.31
C PHE A 48 -32.34 -10.45 9.45
N ARG A 49 -33.13 -9.36 9.42
CA ARG A 49 -33.17 -8.34 10.47
C ARG A 49 -33.59 -8.90 11.82
N GLN A 50 -34.61 -9.77 11.83
CA GLN A 50 -35.03 -10.45 13.05
C GLN A 50 -33.93 -11.36 13.60
N TYR A 51 -33.28 -12.11 12.71
CA TYR A 51 -32.17 -12.99 13.09
C TYR A 51 -30.97 -12.20 13.63
N TRP A 52 -30.57 -11.12 12.95
CA TRP A 52 -29.47 -10.25 13.33
C TRP A 52 -29.66 -9.64 14.72
N GLY A 53 -30.89 -9.24 15.08
CA GLY A 53 -31.20 -8.72 16.41
C GLY A 53 -31.03 -9.74 17.54
N THR A 54 -31.05 -11.04 17.24
CA THR A 54 -30.84 -12.11 18.23
C THR A 54 -29.38 -12.53 18.38
N LEU A 55 -28.50 -12.10 17.46
CA LEU A 55 -27.10 -12.49 17.42
C LEU A 55 -26.23 -11.63 18.35
N PRO A 56 -25.34 -12.23 19.16
CA PRO A 56 -24.35 -11.49 19.94
C PRO A 56 -23.30 -10.83 19.03
N GLN A 57 -22.73 -9.70 19.48
CA GLN A 57 -21.78 -8.90 18.69
C GLN A 57 -20.54 -9.68 18.23
N GLU A 58 -20.09 -10.67 19.00
CA GLU A 58 -18.93 -11.51 18.65
C GLU A 58 -19.19 -12.38 17.40
N SER A 59 -20.45 -12.74 17.14
CA SER A 59 -20.86 -13.56 15.99
C SER A 59 -21.15 -12.74 14.73
N HIS A 60 -21.21 -11.41 14.84
CA HIS A 60 -21.53 -10.53 13.71
C HIS A 60 -20.49 -10.66 12.58
N GLU A 61 -19.20 -10.73 12.91
CA GLU A 61 -18.14 -10.86 11.91
C GLU A 61 -18.21 -12.20 11.16
N GLN A 62 -18.43 -13.30 11.89
CA GLN A 62 -18.59 -14.63 11.30
C GLN A 62 -19.83 -14.69 10.39
N CYS A 63 -20.93 -14.06 10.80
CA CYS A 63 -22.15 -13.96 10.00
C CYS A 63 -21.88 -13.24 8.66
N VAL A 64 -21.23 -12.07 8.68
CA VAL A 64 -20.92 -11.33 7.45
C VAL A 64 -19.95 -12.09 6.55
N GLN A 65 -18.92 -12.73 7.12
CA GLN A 65 -18.00 -13.59 6.36
C GLN A 65 -18.73 -14.75 5.69
N TRP A 66 -19.70 -15.36 6.38
CA TRP A 66 -20.52 -16.43 5.82
C TRP A 66 -21.38 -15.91 4.66
N ILE A 67 -22.02 -14.74 4.81
CA ILE A 67 -22.85 -14.13 3.74
C ILE A 67 -22.00 -13.87 2.49
N VAL A 68 -20.81 -13.28 2.63
CA VAL A 68 -19.92 -13.03 1.49
C VAL A 68 -19.51 -14.33 0.80
N ARG A 69 -19.19 -15.39 1.58
CA ARG A 69 -18.91 -16.72 1.02
C ARG A 69 -20.11 -17.32 0.30
N PHE A 70 -21.31 -17.16 0.85
CA PHE A 70 -22.55 -17.61 0.23
C PHE A 70 -22.79 -16.90 -1.10
N ILE A 71 -22.62 -15.58 -1.17
CA ILE A 71 -22.74 -14.81 -2.43
C ILE A 71 -21.72 -15.30 -3.46
N HIS A 72 -20.47 -15.53 -3.06
CA HIS A 72 -19.41 -16.00 -3.95
C HIS A 72 -19.63 -17.43 -4.46
N SER A 73 -20.39 -18.25 -3.72
CA SER A 73 -20.78 -19.59 -4.17
C SER A 73 -21.87 -19.60 -5.24
N GLN A 74 -22.55 -18.47 -5.49
CA GLN A 74 -23.59 -18.38 -6.51
C GLN A 74 -22.99 -18.39 -7.92
N HIS A 75 -23.71 -19.00 -8.87
CA HIS A 75 -23.27 -19.10 -10.27
C HIS A 75 -23.90 -18.07 -11.22
N SER A 76 -25.00 -17.42 -10.79
CA SER A 76 -25.70 -16.43 -11.62
C SER A 76 -25.26 -15.00 -11.26
N ALA A 77 -24.75 -14.27 -12.25
CA ALA A 77 -24.32 -12.88 -12.08
C ALA A 77 -25.46 -11.96 -11.60
N LYS A 78 -26.70 -12.19 -12.05
CA LYS A 78 -27.88 -11.42 -11.60
C LYS A 78 -28.18 -11.66 -10.12
N ARG A 79 -28.10 -12.91 -9.65
CA ARG A 79 -28.30 -13.23 -8.23
C ARG A 79 -27.23 -12.61 -7.35
N ILE A 80 -25.98 -12.63 -7.84
CA ILE A 80 -24.87 -11.99 -7.14
C ILE A 80 -25.13 -10.48 -7.02
N SER A 81 -25.56 -9.82 -8.11
CA SER A 81 -25.93 -8.40 -8.08
C SER A 81 -27.03 -8.13 -7.05
N PHE A 82 -28.15 -8.86 -7.13
CA PHE A 82 -29.28 -8.69 -6.21
C PHE A 82 -28.89 -8.89 -4.73
N LEU A 83 -28.05 -9.88 -4.44
CA LEU A 83 -27.55 -10.11 -3.08
C LEU A 83 -26.61 -8.98 -2.60
N TYR A 84 -25.81 -8.39 -3.50
CA TYR A 84 -25.04 -7.19 -3.18
C TYR A 84 -25.93 -5.97 -2.98
N ASP A 85 -27.01 -5.82 -3.75
CA ASP A 85 -28.00 -4.75 -3.57
C ASP A 85 -28.73 -4.89 -2.22
N CYS A 86 -29.03 -6.13 -1.81
CA CYS A 86 -29.55 -6.43 -0.47
C CYS A 86 -28.53 -6.04 0.63
N LEU A 87 -27.25 -6.34 0.45
CA LEU A 87 -26.21 -5.92 1.39
C LEU A 87 -26.07 -4.40 1.45
N ALA A 88 -26.11 -3.72 0.30
CA ALA A 88 -26.06 -2.27 0.22
C ALA A 88 -27.25 -1.64 0.98
N MET A 89 -28.46 -2.15 0.75
CA MET A 89 -29.66 -1.72 1.47
C MET A 89 -29.57 -2.00 2.99
N ALA A 90 -28.97 -3.12 3.39
CA ALA A 90 -28.75 -3.42 4.80
C ALA A 90 -27.77 -2.44 5.48
N VAL A 91 -26.79 -1.92 4.74
CA VAL A 91 -25.89 -0.86 5.22
C VAL A 91 -26.62 0.49 5.28
N GLU A 92 -27.36 0.87 4.24
CA GLU A 92 -28.15 2.12 4.22
C GLU A 92 -29.17 2.20 5.35
N THR A 93 -29.84 1.08 5.64
CA THR A 93 -30.84 0.98 6.72
C THR A 93 -30.20 0.85 8.11
N SER A 94 -28.87 0.96 8.21
CA SER A 94 -28.09 0.81 9.45
C SER A 94 -28.28 -0.54 10.15
N LEU A 95 -28.68 -1.58 9.41
CA LEU A 95 -28.78 -2.94 9.93
C LEU A 95 -27.39 -3.55 10.11
N LEU A 96 -26.53 -3.39 9.10
CA LEU A 96 -25.14 -3.82 9.11
C LEU A 96 -24.21 -2.62 9.32
N PRO A 97 -23.22 -2.70 10.23
CA PRO A 97 -22.22 -1.66 10.36
C PRO A 97 -21.46 -1.48 9.03
N PRO A 98 -21.35 -0.25 8.49
CA PRO A 98 -20.68 -0.03 7.20
C PRO A 98 -19.25 -0.56 7.18
N ARG A 99 -18.54 -0.49 8.31
CA ARG A 99 -17.18 -1.03 8.48
C ARG A 99 -16.99 -2.48 8.03
N MET A 100 -18.07 -3.27 8.02
CA MET A 100 -18.03 -4.70 7.70
C MET A 100 -18.27 -4.98 6.22
N VAL A 101 -18.79 -4.01 5.45
CA VAL A 101 -19.32 -4.25 4.09
C VAL A 101 -19.01 -3.12 3.09
N SER A 102 -19.01 -1.84 3.50
CA SER A 102 -18.89 -0.67 2.61
C SER A 102 -17.76 0.28 3.04
N LEU A 103 -17.30 1.12 2.10
CA LEU A 103 -16.27 2.14 2.31
C LEU A 103 -16.78 3.35 3.13
N GLU A 104 -18.03 3.73 2.93
CA GLU A 104 -18.64 4.91 3.55
C GLU A 104 -19.03 4.59 5.00
N GLY A 105 -18.23 5.05 5.96
CA GLY A 105 -18.44 4.78 7.39
C GLY A 105 -17.39 3.87 8.04
N VAL A 106 -16.34 3.48 7.30
CA VAL A 106 -15.12 2.88 7.88
C VAL A 106 -14.24 3.99 8.45
N ASP A 107 -13.54 3.73 9.55
CA ASP A 107 -12.54 4.67 10.05
C ASP A 107 -11.32 4.75 9.11
N TYR A 108 -10.59 5.87 9.14
CA TYR A 108 -9.44 6.06 8.24
C TYR A 108 -8.37 4.94 8.35
N LYS A 109 -8.31 4.22 9.47
CA LYS A 109 -7.41 3.06 9.65
C LYS A 109 -7.93 1.85 8.89
N GLY A 110 -9.22 1.52 9.01
CA GLY A 110 -9.85 0.46 8.23
C GLY A 110 -9.77 0.74 6.72
N VAL A 111 -9.96 1.99 6.28
CA VAL A 111 -9.79 2.37 4.86
C VAL A 111 -8.36 2.12 4.38
N ARG A 112 -7.34 2.43 5.21
CA ARG A 112 -5.94 2.14 4.89
C ARG A 112 -5.69 0.64 4.76
N ASP A 113 -6.23 -0.16 5.68
CA ASP A 113 -6.02 -1.61 5.67
C ASP A 113 -6.75 -2.26 4.47
N LEU A 114 -7.91 -1.72 4.09
CA LEU A 114 -8.63 -2.10 2.86
C LEU A 114 -7.87 -1.70 1.60
N LEU A 115 -7.31 -0.49 1.54
CA LEU A 115 -6.46 -0.05 0.41
C LEU A 115 -5.32 -1.06 0.20
N LYS A 116 -4.65 -1.47 1.27
CA LYS A 116 -3.59 -2.48 1.20
C LYS A 116 -4.12 -3.81 0.65
N ALA A 117 -5.24 -4.30 1.18
CA ALA A 117 -5.83 -5.57 0.73
C ALA A 117 -6.24 -5.54 -0.75
N VAL A 118 -6.81 -4.43 -1.23
CA VAL A 118 -7.20 -4.25 -2.64
C VAL A 118 -5.96 -4.22 -3.53
N LEU A 119 -4.91 -3.47 -3.15
CA LEU A 119 -3.66 -3.43 -3.90
C LEU A 119 -2.98 -4.81 -3.96
N ASP A 120 -2.95 -5.55 -2.85
CA ASP A 120 -2.42 -6.93 -2.80
C ASP A 120 -3.20 -7.86 -3.76
N LYS A 121 -4.53 -7.72 -3.83
CA LYS A 121 -5.36 -8.49 -4.78
C LYS A 121 -5.10 -8.10 -6.23
N ILE A 122 -4.95 -6.80 -6.52
CA ILE A 122 -4.63 -6.33 -7.88
C ILE A 122 -3.28 -6.87 -8.35
N GLN A 123 -2.29 -7.02 -7.45
CA GLN A 123 -0.99 -7.62 -7.79
C GLN A 123 -1.08 -9.10 -8.20
N THR A 124 -2.13 -9.82 -7.81
CA THR A 124 -2.33 -11.22 -8.23
C THR A 124 -2.81 -11.36 -9.67
N ILE A 125 -3.25 -10.27 -10.30
CA ILE A 125 -3.72 -10.26 -11.69
C ILE A 125 -2.51 -10.37 -12.63
N PRO A 126 -2.53 -11.29 -13.61
CA PRO A 126 -1.43 -11.42 -14.56
C PRO A 126 -1.30 -10.17 -15.45
N THR A 127 -0.10 -9.96 -15.99
CA THR A 127 0.19 -8.83 -16.90
C THR A 127 -0.52 -8.97 -18.25
N THR A 128 -0.87 -10.19 -18.64
CA THR A 128 -1.63 -10.48 -19.86
C THR A 128 -3.00 -11.02 -19.49
N VAL A 129 -4.04 -10.27 -19.87
CA VAL A 129 -5.44 -10.64 -19.65
C VAL A 129 -6.24 -10.50 -20.93
N SER A 130 -7.37 -11.22 -21.01
CA SER A 130 -8.32 -11.05 -22.11
C SER A 130 -8.93 -9.65 -22.08
N SER A 131 -9.09 -9.02 -23.23
CA SER A 131 -9.70 -7.68 -23.35
C SER A 131 -11.14 -7.65 -22.80
N ALA A 132 -11.86 -8.77 -22.85
CA ALA A 132 -13.24 -8.88 -22.38
C ALA A 132 -13.38 -8.67 -20.85
N ILE A 133 -12.37 -9.04 -20.06
CA ILE A 133 -12.44 -8.93 -18.60
C ILE A 133 -11.93 -7.58 -18.08
N VAL A 134 -11.27 -6.78 -18.93
CA VAL A 134 -10.66 -5.51 -18.53
C VAL A 134 -11.70 -4.56 -17.93
N GLN A 135 -12.90 -4.47 -18.53
CA GLN A 135 -13.99 -3.63 -18.01
C GLN A 135 -14.43 -4.05 -16.60
N GLN A 136 -14.45 -5.35 -16.32
CA GLN A 136 -14.78 -5.84 -14.98
C GLN A 136 -13.66 -5.54 -13.98
N LEU A 137 -12.40 -5.59 -14.42
CA LEU A 137 -11.26 -5.23 -13.58
C LEU A 137 -11.18 -3.73 -13.28
N LEU A 138 -11.71 -2.87 -14.16
CA LEU A 138 -11.76 -1.42 -13.93
C LEU A 138 -12.60 -1.04 -12.70
N ALA A 139 -13.59 -1.84 -12.31
CA ALA A 139 -14.33 -1.61 -11.06
C ALA A 139 -13.39 -1.59 -9.83
N ALA A 140 -12.34 -2.43 -9.82
CA ALA A 140 -11.34 -2.39 -8.74
C ALA A 140 -10.47 -1.13 -8.80
N ARG A 141 -10.21 -0.61 -10.01
CA ARG A 141 -9.50 0.67 -10.20
C ARG A 141 -10.33 1.83 -9.67
N GLU A 142 -11.63 1.87 -9.94
CA GLU A 142 -12.54 2.91 -9.45
C GLU A 142 -12.61 2.96 -7.91
N VAL A 143 -12.60 1.80 -7.25
CA VAL A 143 -12.51 1.73 -5.79
C VAL A 143 -11.22 2.36 -5.27
N VAL A 144 -10.08 2.05 -5.90
CA VAL A 144 -8.79 2.68 -5.54
C VAL A 144 -8.82 4.18 -5.81
N GLU A 145 -9.40 4.60 -6.93
CA GLU A 145 -9.55 6.01 -7.30
C GLU A 145 -10.37 6.77 -6.27
N TYR A 146 -11.48 6.19 -5.79
CA TYR A 146 -12.31 6.78 -4.74
C TYR A 146 -11.58 6.87 -3.39
N ILE A 147 -10.82 5.83 -3.01
CA ILE A 147 -10.00 5.86 -1.78
C ILE A 147 -8.91 6.94 -1.85
N LEU A 148 -8.31 7.15 -3.02
CA LEU A 148 -7.25 8.14 -3.24
C LEU A 148 -7.78 9.55 -3.50
N ASP A 149 -9.09 9.73 -3.68
CA ASP A 149 -9.67 11.05 -3.86
C ASP A 149 -9.53 11.89 -2.58
N ARG A 150 -8.85 13.02 -2.73
CA ARG A 150 -8.60 13.98 -1.65
C ARG A 150 -9.88 14.71 -1.23
N ASN A 151 -10.86 14.81 -2.12
CA ASN A 151 -12.14 15.45 -1.82
C ASN A 151 -13.04 14.53 -1.00
N ALA A 152 -13.00 13.21 -1.26
CA ALA A 152 -13.71 12.21 -0.46
C ALA A 152 -13.20 12.14 0.99
N CYS A 153 -11.93 12.51 1.23
CA CYS A 153 -11.33 12.66 2.56
C CYS A 153 -11.46 11.39 3.45
N LEU A 154 -11.49 10.21 2.84
CA LEU A 154 -11.67 8.92 3.53
C LEU A 154 -10.47 8.56 4.43
N LEU A 155 -9.27 8.98 4.06
CA LEU A 155 -8.07 8.88 4.87
C LEU A 155 -7.07 10.01 4.59
N PRO A 156 -6.18 10.34 5.53
CA PRO A 156 -5.05 11.22 5.25
C PRO A 156 -4.22 10.66 4.10
N ALA A 157 -4.07 11.45 3.04
CA ALA A 157 -3.36 11.03 1.82
C ALA A 157 -1.92 10.56 2.09
N TYR A 158 -1.28 11.06 3.15
CA TYR A 158 0.06 10.62 3.60
C TYR A 158 0.10 9.13 4.01
N PHE A 159 -0.99 8.59 4.57
CA PHE A 159 -1.08 7.16 4.86
C PHE A 159 -1.26 6.33 3.59
N ALA A 160 -2.05 6.82 2.63
CA ALA A 160 -2.22 6.16 1.34
C ALA A 160 -0.89 6.01 0.58
N ILE A 161 -0.10 7.10 0.46
CA ILE A 161 1.21 7.02 -0.21
C ILE A 161 2.17 6.08 0.52
N THR A 162 2.11 6.02 1.85
CA THR A 162 2.95 5.13 2.64
C THR A 162 2.67 3.66 2.32
N GLU A 163 1.40 3.26 2.20
CA GLU A 163 1.04 1.89 1.80
C GLU A 163 1.40 1.60 0.33
N ILE A 164 1.13 2.55 -0.58
CA ILE A 164 1.50 2.41 -2.00
C ILE A 164 3.01 2.19 -2.15
N ARG A 165 3.83 2.97 -1.44
CA ARG A 165 5.30 2.92 -1.55
C ARG A 165 5.95 1.73 -0.85
N LYS A 166 5.24 1.07 0.07
CA LYS A 166 5.64 -0.25 0.59
C LYS A 166 5.51 -1.33 -0.47
N LEU A 167 4.46 -1.27 -1.29
CA LEU A 167 4.18 -2.23 -2.36
C LEU A 167 4.94 -1.94 -3.65
N TYR A 168 5.13 -0.66 -3.96
CA TYR A 168 5.85 -0.15 -5.12
C TYR A 168 7.01 0.74 -4.65
N PRO A 169 8.12 0.16 -4.17
CA PRO A 169 9.31 0.90 -3.79
C PRO A 169 9.93 1.66 -4.98
N GLU A 170 10.88 2.56 -4.68
CA GLU A 170 11.55 3.36 -5.70
C GLU A 170 12.18 2.48 -6.80
N GLY A 171 11.81 2.74 -8.06
CA GLY A 171 12.27 1.98 -9.23
C GLY A 171 11.35 0.85 -9.68
N GLN A 172 10.35 0.46 -8.88
CA GLN A 172 9.36 -0.55 -9.28
C GLN A 172 8.19 0.10 -10.02
N LEU A 173 7.82 -0.45 -11.17
CA LEU A 173 6.65 0.00 -11.93
C LEU A 173 5.36 -0.44 -11.21
N SER A 174 4.39 0.47 -11.16
CA SER A 174 3.03 0.16 -10.71
C SER A 174 2.36 -0.86 -11.64
N HIS A 175 1.39 -1.60 -11.10
CA HIS A 175 0.59 -2.54 -11.89
C HIS A 175 -0.12 -1.82 -13.06
N TRP A 176 -0.22 -2.46 -14.22
CA TRP A 176 -0.74 -1.85 -15.46
C TRP A 176 -2.16 -1.26 -15.31
N LEU A 177 -2.99 -1.88 -14.47
CA LEU A 177 -4.35 -1.44 -14.18
C LEU A 177 -4.42 -0.07 -13.48
N LEU A 178 -3.41 0.25 -12.65
CA LEU A 178 -3.38 1.44 -11.79
C LEU A 178 -2.34 2.48 -12.25
N GLY A 179 -1.68 2.24 -13.38
CA GLY A 179 -0.44 2.91 -13.77
C GLY A 179 -0.44 4.43 -13.61
N SER A 180 -1.32 5.13 -14.34
CA SER A 180 -1.42 6.59 -14.25
C SER A 180 -1.91 7.06 -12.89
N LEU A 181 -2.95 6.42 -12.35
CA LEU A 181 -3.56 6.79 -11.07
C LEU A 181 -2.55 6.82 -9.92
N ILE A 182 -1.74 5.76 -9.77
CA ILE A 182 -0.71 5.69 -8.73
C ILE A 182 0.41 6.69 -9.02
N SER A 183 0.84 6.81 -10.28
CA SER A 183 1.95 7.71 -10.64
C SER A 183 1.59 9.17 -10.35
N ASP A 184 0.43 9.62 -10.79
CA ASP A 184 -0.07 10.98 -10.57
C ASP A 184 -0.27 11.27 -9.07
N PHE A 185 -0.82 10.28 -8.33
CA PHE A 185 -0.98 10.41 -6.89
C PHE A 185 0.37 10.51 -6.17
N VAL A 186 1.35 9.67 -6.51
CA VAL A 186 2.69 9.73 -5.93
C VAL A 186 3.38 11.05 -6.27
N ASP A 187 3.33 11.51 -7.52
CA ASP A 187 3.96 12.76 -7.94
C ASP A 187 3.38 13.99 -7.23
N SER A 188 2.11 13.95 -6.81
CA SER A 188 1.51 15.01 -5.98
C SER A 188 2.23 15.24 -4.63
N PHE A 189 3.00 14.26 -4.14
CA PHE A 189 3.81 14.39 -2.92
C PHE A 189 5.25 14.83 -3.17
N ARG A 190 5.66 15.01 -4.43
CA ARG A 190 7.00 15.51 -4.77
C ARG A 190 7.32 16.86 -4.10
N PRO A 191 6.41 17.84 -4.03
CA PRO A 191 6.65 19.08 -3.28
C PRO A 191 6.93 18.82 -1.79
N THR A 192 6.19 17.92 -1.17
CA THR A 192 6.39 17.52 0.23
C THR A 192 7.75 16.85 0.45
N ALA A 193 8.20 16.03 -0.51
CA ALA A 193 9.53 15.43 -0.48
C ALA A 193 10.63 16.51 -0.57
N ARG A 194 10.44 17.53 -1.40
CA ARG A 194 11.37 18.67 -1.55
C ARG A 194 11.46 19.54 -0.30
N ILE A 195 10.35 19.77 0.39
CA ILE A 195 10.35 20.50 1.68
C ILE A 195 11.15 19.72 2.75
N ASN A 196 11.14 18.39 2.67
CA ASN A 196 11.85 17.51 3.60
C ASN A 196 13.26 17.10 3.13
N SER A 197 13.75 17.67 2.02
CA SER A 197 15.09 17.41 1.49
C SER A 197 15.96 18.65 1.51
N ILE A 198 17.28 18.43 1.60
CA ILE A 198 18.26 19.51 1.50
C ILE A 198 18.65 19.64 0.03
N CYS A 199 18.48 20.83 -0.54
CA CYS A 199 18.88 21.11 -1.91
C CYS A 199 20.37 20.82 -2.11
N GLY A 200 20.69 19.97 -3.09
CA GLY A 200 22.09 19.63 -3.42
C GLY A 200 22.81 18.82 -2.34
N ARG A 201 22.09 18.12 -1.45
CA ARG A 201 22.69 17.36 -0.33
C ARG A 201 23.84 16.45 -0.75
N CYS A 202 23.71 15.76 -1.88
CA CYS A 202 24.69 14.82 -2.42
C CYS A 202 26.01 15.50 -2.81
N SER A 203 26.01 16.82 -3.04
CA SER A 203 27.19 17.62 -3.39
C SER A 203 27.78 18.40 -2.20
N LEU A 204 27.11 18.39 -1.04
CA LEU A 204 27.65 19.02 0.16
C LEU A 204 28.75 18.12 0.75
N LEU A 205 29.89 18.71 1.09
CA LEU A 205 31.03 18.01 1.67
C LEU A 205 31.36 18.59 3.05
N PRO A 206 31.58 17.75 4.08
CA PRO A 206 31.98 18.21 5.40
C PRO A 206 33.46 18.56 5.44
N VAL A 207 33.83 19.48 6.33
CA VAL A 207 35.23 19.58 6.77
C VAL A 207 35.48 18.47 7.80
N VAL A 208 36.45 17.60 7.52
CA VAL A 208 36.80 16.49 8.41
C VAL A 208 37.44 17.02 9.69
N ASN A 209 36.81 16.74 10.82
CA ASN A 209 37.32 17.10 12.14
C ASN A 209 37.22 15.88 13.06
N ASN A 210 38.21 15.71 13.94
CA ASN A 210 38.29 14.63 14.92
C ASN A 210 37.53 14.94 16.22
N SER A 211 36.68 15.98 16.22
CA SER A 211 35.89 16.36 17.38
C SER A 211 34.65 15.46 17.47
N GLY A 212 34.49 14.72 18.58
CA GLY A 212 33.57 13.57 18.73
C GLY A 212 32.07 13.79 18.56
N ALA A 213 31.61 14.97 18.11
CA ALA A 213 30.20 15.24 17.82
C ALA A 213 29.99 15.33 16.30
N ILE A 214 29.61 14.21 15.67
CA ILE A 214 29.23 14.23 14.26
C ILE A 214 27.78 14.65 14.08
N CYS A 215 27.57 15.55 13.12
CA CYS A 215 26.24 15.96 12.70
C CYS A 215 25.51 14.78 12.05
N ASN A 216 24.26 14.54 12.44
CA ASN A 216 23.41 13.49 11.86
C ASN A 216 23.22 13.63 10.34
N SER A 217 23.52 14.80 9.75
CA SER A 217 23.44 15.06 8.32
C SER A 217 24.36 14.16 7.47
N TRP A 218 25.45 13.66 8.05
CA TRP A 218 26.46 12.83 7.35
C TRP A 218 26.32 11.33 7.64
N LYS A 219 25.32 10.92 8.42
CA LYS A 219 25.07 9.50 8.67
C LYS A 219 24.59 8.82 7.40
N LEU A 220 25.16 7.65 7.14
CA LEU A 220 24.83 6.77 6.04
C LEU A 220 24.43 5.40 6.58
N ASP A 221 23.56 4.71 5.85
CA ASP A 221 23.28 3.32 6.12
C ASP A 221 24.52 2.44 5.82
N PRO A 222 24.97 1.58 6.75
CA PRO A 222 26.21 0.83 6.57
C PRO A 222 26.15 -0.23 5.47
N THR A 223 24.95 -0.67 5.07
CA THR A 223 24.79 -1.71 4.05
C THR A 223 24.65 -1.12 2.66
N THR A 224 23.81 -0.08 2.53
CA THR A 224 23.45 0.53 1.24
C THR A 224 24.23 1.80 0.93
N LEU A 225 24.92 2.40 1.90
CA LEU A 225 25.58 3.70 1.81
C LEU A 225 24.66 4.86 1.41
N ARG A 226 23.35 4.72 1.64
CA ARG A 226 22.34 5.74 1.33
C ARG A 226 22.09 6.64 2.52
N PHE A 227 21.51 7.82 2.27
CA PHE A 227 21.02 8.65 3.35
C PHE A 227 19.81 8.00 4.03
N PRO A 228 19.71 8.04 5.38
CA PRO A 228 18.51 7.62 6.08
C PRO A 228 17.40 8.65 5.86
N LEU A 229 16.52 8.39 4.90
CA LEU A 229 15.38 9.24 4.56
C LEU A 229 14.23 8.98 5.54
N ARG A 230 13.49 10.05 5.89
CA ARG A 230 12.33 9.94 6.79
C ARG A 230 11.06 9.73 5.99
N GLY A 231 10.37 8.63 6.24
CA GLY A 231 9.10 8.30 5.59
C GLY A 231 9.25 7.79 4.15
N MET A 232 8.14 7.43 3.55
CA MET A 232 8.06 6.80 2.23
C MET A 232 7.65 7.81 1.14
N LEU A 233 8.30 8.98 1.12
CA LEU A 233 8.02 10.02 0.13
C LEU A 233 8.78 9.78 -1.18
N PRO A 234 8.32 10.36 -2.31
CA PRO A 234 9.02 10.29 -3.59
C PRO A 234 10.15 11.33 -3.60
N PHE A 235 11.23 11.00 -2.87
CA PHE A 235 12.45 11.79 -2.90
C PHE A 235 13.12 11.73 -4.26
N ASP A 236 14.10 12.60 -4.47
CA ASP A 236 14.89 12.59 -5.69
C ASP A 236 15.78 11.36 -5.78
N LYS A 237 16.03 10.91 -7.01
CA LYS A 237 16.72 9.65 -7.28
C LYS A 237 18.13 9.61 -6.69
N ASP A 238 18.82 10.75 -6.70
CA ASP A 238 20.15 10.94 -6.13
C ASP A 238 20.21 10.64 -4.62
N LEU A 239 19.12 10.87 -3.88
CA LEU A 239 19.03 10.55 -2.45
C LEU A 239 18.86 9.04 -2.19
N PHE A 240 18.38 8.29 -3.16
CA PHE A 240 18.29 6.82 -3.11
C PHE A 240 19.56 6.13 -3.63
N GLU A 241 20.51 6.88 -4.18
CA GLU A 241 21.79 6.34 -4.65
C GLU A 241 22.81 6.20 -3.51
N PRO A 242 23.73 5.21 -3.59
CA PRO A 242 24.81 5.08 -2.64
C PRO A 242 25.75 6.28 -2.72
N GLN A 243 26.03 6.92 -1.58
CA GLN A 243 26.84 8.14 -1.48
C GLN A 243 28.34 7.82 -1.45
N THR A 244 28.83 7.12 -2.47
CA THR A 244 30.23 6.68 -2.59
C THR A 244 31.19 7.86 -2.72
N GLY A 245 30.81 8.91 -3.45
CA GLY A 245 31.62 10.12 -3.62
C GLY A 245 31.90 10.83 -2.29
N LEU A 246 30.88 10.96 -1.44
CA LEU A 246 31.01 11.52 -0.09
C LEU A 246 31.93 10.67 0.80
N LEU A 247 31.72 9.35 0.83
CA LEU A 247 32.54 8.45 1.64
C LEU A 247 34.01 8.45 1.19
N ARG A 248 34.23 8.43 -0.13
CA ARG A 248 35.56 8.51 -0.73
C ARG A 248 36.28 9.81 -0.36
N TYR A 249 35.59 10.95 -0.49
CA TYR A 249 36.14 12.25 -0.10
C TYR A 249 36.61 12.27 1.37
N VAL A 250 35.82 11.70 2.28
CA VAL A 250 36.17 11.64 3.71
C VAL A 250 37.36 10.70 3.95
N LEU A 251 37.40 9.53 3.28
CA LEU A 251 38.50 8.58 3.40
C LEU A 251 39.84 9.13 2.89
N GLU A 252 39.80 10.02 1.89
CA GLU A 252 40.97 10.74 1.37
C GLU A 252 41.60 11.70 2.38
N GLN A 253 40.85 12.15 3.39
CA GLN A 253 41.34 13.11 4.38
C GLN A 253 42.13 12.42 5.51
N PRO A 254 43.21 13.05 6.02
CA PRO A 254 43.93 12.57 7.19
C PRO A 254 43.05 12.64 8.45
N TYR A 255 43.27 11.73 9.40
CA TYR A 255 42.53 11.65 10.66
C TYR A 255 41.00 11.43 10.53
N SER A 256 40.53 10.92 9.40
CA SER A 256 39.10 10.68 9.11
C SER A 256 38.48 9.45 9.79
N ARG A 257 39.29 8.61 10.46
CA ARG A 257 38.86 7.31 11.02
C ARG A 257 37.62 7.43 11.91
N GLU A 258 37.63 8.32 12.90
CA GLU A 258 36.50 8.47 13.83
C GLU A 258 35.24 8.97 13.12
N MET A 259 35.42 9.87 12.15
CA MET A 259 34.35 10.39 11.33
C MET A 259 33.68 9.31 10.48
N VAL A 260 34.46 8.46 9.80
CA VAL A 260 33.94 7.33 9.02
C VAL A 260 33.22 6.32 9.91
N CYS A 261 33.79 5.98 11.07
CA CYS A 261 33.15 5.09 12.04
C CYS A 261 31.79 5.63 12.50
N ASN A 262 31.70 6.94 12.79
CA ASN A 262 30.47 7.59 13.20
C ASN A 262 29.44 7.74 12.07
N MET A 263 29.89 8.00 10.83
CA MET A 263 29.01 8.09 9.65
C MET A 263 28.31 6.75 9.37
N LEU A 264 29.03 5.64 9.53
CA LEU A 264 28.53 4.30 9.27
C LEU A 264 28.00 3.57 10.52
N GLY A 265 28.04 4.23 11.70
CA GLY A 265 27.61 3.61 12.97
C GLY A 265 28.44 2.40 13.40
N LEU A 266 29.71 2.32 12.98
CA LEU A 266 30.62 1.22 13.27
C LEU A 266 31.15 1.33 14.71
N ASN A 267 30.36 0.86 15.67
CA ASN A 267 30.85 0.56 17.02
C ASN A 267 31.53 -0.82 17.05
N LYS A 268 32.48 -1.02 17.99
CA LYS A 268 33.34 -2.22 18.13
C LYS A 268 32.64 -3.60 18.10
N GLN A 269 31.31 -3.68 18.08
CA GLN A 269 30.50 -4.90 18.08
C GLN A 269 30.06 -5.40 16.69
N PHE A 270 30.23 -4.64 15.60
CA PHE A 270 29.70 -4.97 14.26
C PHE A 270 30.77 -5.38 13.22
N VAL A 271 31.79 -6.13 13.64
CA VAL A 271 33.00 -6.34 12.83
C VAL A 271 32.84 -7.33 11.66
N LEU A 272 31.77 -8.13 11.54
CA LEU A 272 31.77 -9.23 10.56
C LEU A 272 31.01 -9.02 9.23
N PHE A 273 30.02 -8.12 9.13
CA PHE A 273 29.13 -8.08 7.94
C PHE A 273 29.22 -6.81 7.07
N SER A 274 29.70 -5.69 7.62
CA SER A 274 29.78 -4.40 6.91
C SER A 274 31.05 -4.26 6.04
N TYR A 275 31.87 -5.32 5.96
CA TYR A 275 33.15 -5.29 5.24
C TYR A 275 32.99 -5.16 3.73
N SER A 276 31.96 -5.72 3.09
CA SER A 276 31.89 -5.70 1.61
C SER A 276 31.81 -4.30 1.00
N SER A 277 30.93 -3.41 1.48
CA SER A 277 30.77 -2.06 0.90
C SER A 277 31.96 -1.14 1.21
N VAL A 278 32.53 -1.23 2.43
CA VAL A 278 33.72 -0.45 2.80
C VAL A 278 34.96 -0.98 2.08
N HIS A 279 35.12 -2.30 1.97
CA HIS A 279 36.25 -2.94 1.30
C HIS A 279 36.23 -2.70 -0.22
N VAL A 280 35.05 -2.66 -0.86
CA VAL A 280 34.94 -2.26 -2.27
C VAL A 280 35.36 -0.81 -2.47
N ASN A 281 34.92 0.13 -1.62
CA ASN A 281 35.35 1.52 -1.72
C ASN A 281 36.84 1.71 -1.37
N LEU A 282 37.38 0.93 -0.43
CA LEU A 282 38.81 0.92 -0.11
C LEU A 282 39.63 0.35 -1.28
N VAL A 283 39.15 -0.72 -1.94
CA VAL A 283 39.78 -1.29 -3.13
C VAL A 283 39.70 -0.32 -4.30
N LEU A 284 38.56 0.34 -4.53
CA LEU A 284 38.43 1.40 -5.54
C LEU A 284 39.33 2.60 -5.23
N PHE A 285 39.52 2.93 -3.95
CA PHE A 285 40.46 3.95 -3.52
C PHE A 285 41.90 3.53 -3.84
N PHE A 286 42.31 2.31 -3.49
CA PHE A 286 43.63 1.78 -3.85
C PHE A 286 43.84 1.71 -5.37
N VAL A 287 42.83 1.29 -6.14
CA VAL A 287 42.88 1.26 -7.61
C VAL A 287 42.98 2.67 -8.19
N SER A 288 42.24 3.64 -7.64
CA SER A 288 42.34 5.03 -8.09
C SER A 288 43.67 5.67 -7.70
N PHE A 289 44.23 5.32 -6.54
CA PHE A 289 45.57 5.73 -6.12
C PHE A 289 46.63 5.15 -7.07
N LEU A 290 46.53 3.86 -7.41
CA LEU A 290 47.40 3.18 -8.37
C LEU A 290 47.28 3.78 -9.79
N PHE A 291 46.07 4.13 -10.24
CA PHE A 291 45.85 4.80 -11.53
C PHE A 291 46.43 6.21 -11.55
N HIS A 292 46.30 6.97 -10.46
CA HIS A 292 46.89 8.30 -10.34
C HIS A 292 48.42 8.24 -10.30
N PHE A 293 48.97 7.21 -9.64
CA PHE A 293 50.41 6.92 -9.61
C PHE A 293 50.94 6.52 -10.99
N SER A 294 50.19 5.70 -11.75
CA SER A 294 50.55 5.32 -13.12
C SER A 294 50.45 6.47 -14.13
N SER A 295 49.66 7.51 -13.83
CA SER A 295 49.42 8.66 -14.72
C SER A 295 50.30 9.88 -14.41
N SER A 296 51.17 9.80 -13.40
CA SER A 296 52.08 10.89 -13.02
C SER A 296 53.48 10.35 -12.69
N PRO A 297 54.33 10.07 -13.70
CA PRO A 297 55.67 9.54 -13.50
C PRO A 297 56.71 10.58 -13.03
N HIS A 298 56.31 11.83 -12.77
CA HIS A 298 57.25 12.93 -12.51
C HIS A 298 57.41 13.36 -11.04
N LEU A 299 56.93 12.57 -10.09
CA LEU A 299 57.27 12.75 -8.67
C LEU A 299 58.16 11.60 -8.20
N PHE A 300 59.31 11.44 -8.87
CA PHE A 300 60.46 10.76 -8.29
C PHE A 300 61.73 11.61 -8.47
N LEU A 301 62.34 11.85 -7.31
CA LEU A 301 63.71 12.25 -6.98
C LEU A 301 64.01 13.74 -6.76
N PRO A 302 64.92 14.05 -5.82
CA PRO A 302 65.76 13.13 -5.00
C PRO A 302 65.23 12.85 -3.59
#